data_AF-A0AAN6P8W9-F1
#
_entry.id   AF-A0AAN6P8W9-F1
#
_cell.length_a   1.000
_cell.length_b   1.000
_cell.length_c   1.000
_cell.angle_alpha   90.00
_cell.angle_beta   90.00
_cell.angle_gamma   90.00
#
_symmetry.space_group_name_H-M   'P 1'
#
loop_
_entity.id
_entity.type
_entity.pdbx_description
1 polymer ?
#
loop_
_entity_poly.entity_id
_entity_poly.type
_entity_poly.pdbx_seq_one_letter_code
_entity_poly.pdbx_strand_id
1 'polypeptide(L)'
;MALLAASRTAPTVSLSRRSDVISTLYPLVNSAVQFQQLIGSAAFHLLVRTYFAATILATVSLWASRSIAWRTFLASRILVARALFLAKRLAWTAWDGKRSRRFRKRLEFELFILLLGPGGNTVMLMLFWPGWLMLAALGWGVWQLTG
;
A
#
# COMPACT_ATOMS: atom_id res chain seq x y z
N MET A 1 -14.88 -81.50 -59.31
CA MET A 1 -13.81 -80.49 -59.32
C MET A 1 -14.12 -79.46 -58.24
N ALA A 2 -13.28 -79.45 -57.20
CA ALA A 2 -13.06 -78.44 -56.15
C ALA A 2 -14.26 -77.70 -55.55
N LEU A 3 -14.37 -77.70 -54.21
CA LEU A 3 -14.56 -76.48 -53.41
C LEU A 3 -14.27 -76.77 -51.92
N LEU A 4 -13.01 -76.54 -51.57
CA LEU A 4 -12.51 -75.90 -50.34
C LEU A 4 -13.08 -76.36 -48.99
N ALA A 5 -12.27 -77.17 -48.30
CA ALA A 5 -12.25 -77.26 -46.84
C ALA A 5 -11.93 -75.88 -46.23
N ALA A 6 -12.97 -75.13 -45.86
CA ALA A 6 -12.84 -73.91 -45.07
C ALA A 6 -12.92 -74.25 -43.58
N SER A 7 -11.74 -74.45 -42.98
CA SER A 7 -11.57 -74.51 -41.53
C SER A 7 -11.95 -73.16 -40.92
N ARG A 8 -13.14 -73.09 -40.31
CA ARG A 8 -13.52 -71.99 -39.41
C ARG A 8 -13.23 -72.45 -37.98
N THR A 9 -12.01 -72.21 -37.51
CA THR A 9 -11.73 -72.19 -36.07
C THR A 9 -12.42 -70.97 -35.47
N ALA A 10 -13.55 -71.20 -34.81
CA ALA A 10 -14.25 -70.20 -34.03
C ALA A 10 -13.32 -69.63 -32.92
N PRO A 11 -13.18 -68.31 -32.77
CA PRO A 11 -12.44 -67.70 -31.69
C PRO A 11 -13.32 -67.63 -30.42
N THR A 12 -13.81 -68.77 -29.95
CA THR A 12 -14.67 -68.84 -28.74
C THR A 12 -13.86 -68.97 -27.45
N VAL A 13 -12.59 -69.39 -27.54
CA VAL A 13 -11.75 -69.69 -26.36
C VAL A 13 -11.12 -68.43 -25.74
N SER A 14 -10.89 -67.37 -26.52
CA SER A 14 -10.29 -66.11 -26.01
C SER A 14 -11.30 -65.18 -25.32
N LEU A 15 -12.59 -65.29 -25.65
CA LEU A 15 -13.66 -64.47 -25.08
C LEU A 15 -14.04 -64.90 -23.65
N SER A 16 -14.13 -66.21 -23.39
CA SER A 16 -14.43 -66.77 -22.06
C SER A 16 -13.29 -66.54 -21.06
N ARG A 17 -12.04 -66.62 -21.51
CA ARG A 17 -10.87 -66.32 -20.65
C ARG A 17 -10.79 -64.84 -20.26
N ARG A 18 -11.24 -63.95 -21.15
CA ARG A 18 -11.30 -62.50 -20.89
C ARG A 18 -12.43 -62.16 -19.93
N SER A 19 -13.58 -62.84 -19.98
CA SER A 19 -14.68 -62.62 -19.04
C SER A 19 -14.34 -63.07 -17.61
N ASP A 20 -13.57 -64.15 -17.43
CA ASP A 20 -13.13 -64.61 -16.09
C ASP A 20 -12.10 -63.69 -15.44
N VAL A 21 -11.21 -63.11 -16.25
CA VAL A 21 -10.24 -62.11 -15.76
C VAL A 21 -10.95 -60.78 -15.43
N ILE A 22 -11.96 -60.39 -16.22
CA ILE A 22 -12.77 -59.20 -15.94
C ILE A 22 -13.65 -59.42 -14.70
N SER A 23 -14.24 -60.59 -14.52
CA SER A 23 -15.11 -60.90 -13.35
C SER A 23 -14.33 -60.97 -12.04
N THR A 24 -13.07 -61.40 -12.06
CA THR A 24 -12.18 -61.43 -10.89
C THR A 24 -11.54 -60.08 -10.57
N LEU A 25 -11.26 -59.24 -11.59
CA LEU A 25 -10.74 -57.88 -11.38
C LEU A 25 -11.81 -56.88 -10.97
N TYR A 26 -13.07 -57.07 -11.40
CA TYR A 26 -14.19 -56.19 -11.07
C TYR A 26 -14.37 -55.90 -9.56
N PRO A 27 -14.40 -56.90 -8.65
CA PRO A 27 -14.52 -56.64 -7.22
C PRO A 27 -13.31 -55.87 -6.66
N LEU A 28 -12.11 -56.15 -7.17
CA LEU A 28 -10.87 -55.50 -6.74
C LEU A 28 -10.82 -54.02 -7.15
N VAL A 29 -11.25 -53.73 -8.39
CA VAL A 29 -11.40 -52.36 -8.89
C VAL A 29 -12.52 -51.63 -8.14
N ASN A 30 -13.65 -52.29 -7.87
CA ASN A 30 -14.75 -51.70 -7.13
C ASN A 30 -14.34 -51.34 -5.68
N SER A 31 -13.59 -52.22 -4.99
CA SER A 31 -13.03 -51.91 -3.68
C SER A 31 -12.03 -50.76 -3.73
N ALA A 32 -11.13 -50.73 -4.73
CA ALA A 32 -10.18 -49.63 -4.90
C ALA A 32 -10.90 -48.27 -5.12
N VAL A 33 -11.97 -48.27 -5.93
CA VAL A 33 -12.80 -47.08 -6.16
C VAL A 33 -13.50 -46.64 -4.86
N GLN A 34 -14.00 -47.56 -4.05
CA GLN A 34 -14.60 -47.22 -2.74
C GLN A 34 -13.59 -46.60 -1.78
N PHE A 35 -12.37 -47.15 -1.69
CA PHE A 35 -11.31 -46.54 -0.88
C PHE A 35 -10.92 -45.15 -1.40
N GLN A 36 -10.82 -44.97 -2.71
CA GLN A 36 -10.53 -43.67 -3.32
C GLN A 36 -11.65 -42.65 -3.04
N GLN A 37 -12.91 -43.07 -3.02
CA GLN A 37 -14.05 -42.22 -2.66
C GLN A 37 -14.04 -41.83 -1.18
N LEU A 38 -13.70 -42.76 -0.27
CA LEU A 38 -13.58 -42.49 1.16
C LEU A 38 -12.41 -41.55 1.47
N ILE A 39 -11.26 -41.76 0.83
CA ILE A 39 -10.09 -40.88 0.96
C ILE A 39 -10.42 -39.50 0.38
N GLY A 40 -11.08 -39.46 -0.77
CA GLY A 40 -11.50 -38.21 -1.41
C GLY A 40 -12.47 -37.40 -0.55
N SER A 41 -13.47 -38.05 0.07
CA SER A 41 -14.44 -37.36 0.94
C SER A 41 -13.80 -36.88 2.24
N ALA A 42 -12.94 -37.69 2.87
CA ALA A 42 -12.19 -37.30 4.06
C ALA A 42 -11.24 -36.13 3.77
N ALA A 43 -10.50 -36.18 2.66
CA ALA A 43 -9.62 -35.09 2.22
C ALA A 43 -10.41 -33.82 1.93
N PHE A 44 -11.57 -33.92 1.28
CA PHE A 44 -12.45 -32.79 1.03
C PHE A 44 -12.94 -32.15 2.34
N HIS A 45 -13.39 -32.95 3.30
CA HIS A 45 -13.80 -32.45 4.62
C HIS A 45 -12.66 -31.74 5.36
N LEU A 46 -11.44 -32.27 5.30
CA LEU A 46 -10.26 -31.65 5.91
C LEU A 46 -9.93 -30.32 5.22
N LEU A 47 -9.93 -30.26 3.89
CA LEU A 47 -9.66 -29.05 3.12
C LEU A 47 -10.70 -27.96 3.37
N VAL A 48 -11.98 -28.31 3.39
CA VAL A 48 -13.06 -27.37 3.69
C VAL A 48 -12.89 -26.81 5.11
N ARG A 49 -12.60 -27.68 6.09
CA ARG A 49 -12.40 -27.25 7.49
C ARG A 49 -11.18 -26.34 7.66
N THR A 50 -10.04 -26.68 7.04
CA THR A 50 -8.84 -25.85 7.13
C THR A 50 -9.01 -24.53 6.38
N TYR A 51 -9.72 -24.52 5.25
CA TYR A 51 -10.07 -23.31 4.52
C TYR A 51 -10.99 -22.38 5.34
N PHE A 52 -12.02 -22.93 5.99
CA PHE A 52 -12.88 -22.15 6.88
C PHE A 52 -12.10 -21.61 8.08
N ALA A 53 -11.23 -22.42 8.70
CA ALA A 53 -10.39 -21.95 9.80
C ALA A 53 -9.44 -20.83 9.35
N ALA A 54 -8.79 -21.00 8.19
CA ALA A 54 -7.86 -20.01 7.63
C ALA A 54 -8.56 -18.69 7.26
N THR A 55 -9.77 -18.74 6.70
CA THR A 55 -10.54 -17.54 6.37
C THR A 55 -11.04 -16.80 7.62
N ILE A 56 -11.42 -17.52 8.69
CA ILE A 56 -11.74 -16.91 9.98
C ILE A 56 -10.50 -16.25 10.59
N LEU A 57 -9.36 -16.93 10.60
CA LEU A 57 -8.10 -16.36 11.09
C LEU A 57 -7.66 -15.12 10.28
N ALA A 58 -7.77 -15.19 8.95
CA ALA A 58 -7.46 -14.06 8.07
C ALA A 58 -8.40 -12.87 8.32
N THR A 59 -9.70 -13.10 8.48
CA THR A 59 -10.64 -12.01 8.75
C THR A 59 -10.38 -11.40 10.12
N VAL A 60 -10.23 -12.19 11.18
CA VAL A 60 -9.94 -11.70 12.53
C VAL A 60 -8.63 -10.91 12.57
N SER A 61 -7.57 -11.39 11.92
CA SER A 61 -6.28 -10.67 11.85
C SER A 61 -6.38 -9.36 11.05
N LEU A 62 -7.18 -9.30 9.98
CA LEU A 62 -7.46 -8.05 9.26
C LEU A 62 -8.25 -7.05 10.11
N TRP A 63 -9.24 -7.52 10.87
CA TRP A 63 -9.97 -6.66 11.82
C TRP A 63 -9.08 -6.15 12.95
N ALA A 64 -8.26 -7.03 13.53
CA ALA A 64 -7.30 -6.68 14.56
C ALA A 64 -6.29 -5.63 14.04
N SER A 65 -5.68 -5.86 12.88
CA SER A 65 -4.72 -4.92 12.28
C SER A 65 -5.36 -3.57 11.95
N ARG A 66 -6.59 -3.55 11.41
CA ARG A 66 -7.34 -2.30 11.20
C ARG A 66 -7.61 -1.55 12.50
N SER A 67 -8.00 -2.26 13.56
CA SER A 67 -8.27 -1.64 14.86
C SER A 67 -7.00 -1.03 15.49
N ILE A 68 -5.86 -1.72 15.36
CA ILE A 68 -4.56 -1.24 15.83
C ILE A 68 -4.13 -0.03 15.01
N ALA A 69 -4.22 -0.09 13.68
CA ALA A 69 -3.90 1.02 12.79
C ALA A 69 -4.73 2.27 13.14
N TRP A 70 -6.04 2.11 13.35
CA TRP A 70 -6.91 3.21 13.76
C TRP A 70 -6.52 3.81 15.11
N ARG A 71 -6.21 2.97 16.11
CA ARG A 71 -5.75 3.43 17.43
C ARG A 71 -4.41 4.17 17.33
N THR A 72 -3.46 3.66 16.56
CA THR A 72 -2.16 4.31 16.35
C THR A 72 -2.31 5.65 15.63
N PHE A 73 -3.23 5.75 14.67
CA PHE A 73 -3.54 6.99 13.97
C PHE A 73 -4.17 8.05 14.88
N LEU A 74 -5.12 7.65 15.74
CA LEU A 74 -5.69 8.56 16.74
C LEU A 74 -4.64 9.01 17.76
N ALA A 75 -3.83 8.08 18.25
CA ALA A 75 -2.75 8.39 19.20
C ALA A 75 -1.72 9.36 18.59
N SER A 76 -1.30 9.14 17.34
CA SER A 76 -0.35 10.03 16.66
C SER A 76 -0.93 11.41 16.44
N ARG A 77 -2.21 11.53 16.05
CA ARG A 77 -2.89 12.83 15.94
C ARG A 77 -2.90 13.60 17.26
N ILE A 78 -3.25 12.93 18.36
CA ILE A 78 -3.27 13.56 19.69
C ILE A 78 -1.86 14.00 20.08
N LEU A 79 -0.86 13.16 19.83
CA LEU A 79 0.53 13.44 20.17
C LEU A 79 1.07 14.65 19.37
N VAL A 80 0.79 14.71 18.07
CA VAL A 80 1.15 15.86 17.21
C VAL A 80 0.44 17.13 17.68
N ALA A 81 -0.86 17.07 17.98
CA ALA A 81 -1.60 18.24 18.47
C ALA A 81 -1.03 18.77 19.80
N ARG A 82 -0.69 17.88 20.73
CA ARG A 82 -0.04 18.24 22.01
C ARG A 82 1.37 18.81 21.80
N ALA A 83 2.16 18.19 20.92
CA ALA A 83 3.49 18.68 20.58
C ALA A 83 3.44 20.09 19.97
N LEU A 84 2.52 20.34 19.04
CA LEU A 84 2.31 21.67 18.45
C LEU A 84 1.85 22.69 19.50
N PHE A 85 0.95 22.31 20.41
CA PHE A 85 0.51 23.18 21.49
C PHE A 85 1.66 23.55 22.43
N LEU A 86 2.45 22.55 22.84
CA LEU A 86 3.65 22.77 23.67
C LEU A 86 4.69 23.63 22.95
N ALA A 87 4.95 23.35 21.67
CA ALA A 87 5.88 24.14 20.86
C ALA A 87 5.42 25.59 20.73
N LYS A 88 4.14 25.84 20.47
CA LYS A 88 3.57 27.20 20.47
C LYS A 88 3.71 27.87 21.82
N ARG A 89 3.42 27.17 22.92
CA ARG A 89 3.56 27.71 24.27
C ARG A 89 5.01 28.05 24.59
N LEU A 90 5.95 27.16 24.27
CA LEU A 90 7.38 27.38 24.44
C LEU A 90 7.85 28.58 23.61
N ALA A 91 7.48 28.63 22.33
CA ALA A 91 7.77 29.76 21.45
C ALA A 91 7.21 31.07 22.03
N TRP A 92 5.97 31.07 22.53
CA TRP A 92 5.36 32.24 23.16
C TRP A 92 6.10 32.65 24.44
N THR A 93 6.47 31.70 25.30
CA THR A 93 7.23 32.00 26.52
C THR A 93 8.65 32.51 26.21
N ALA A 94 9.30 31.95 25.19
CA ALA A 94 10.59 32.45 24.71
C ALA A 94 10.45 33.86 24.12
N TRP A 95 9.36 34.08 23.38
CA TRP A 95 9.03 35.37 22.77
C TRP A 95 8.68 36.45 23.81
N ASP A 96 8.07 36.08 24.94
CA ASP A 96 7.74 37.01 26.03
C ASP A 96 8.90 37.24 27.02
N GLY A 97 9.96 36.44 26.91
CA GLY A 97 11.14 36.53 27.77
C GLY A 97 11.87 37.88 27.69
N LYS A 98 12.56 38.25 28.78
CA LYS A 98 13.36 39.50 28.87
C LYS A 98 14.39 39.64 27.75
N ARG A 99 14.97 38.52 27.27
CA ARG A 99 15.93 38.52 26.15
C ARG A 99 15.25 38.89 24.83
N SER A 100 14.10 38.31 24.52
CA SER A 100 13.32 38.64 23.33
C SER A 100 12.86 40.10 23.35
N ARG A 101 12.37 40.61 24.49
CA ARG A 101 12.00 42.04 24.61
C ARG A 101 13.18 42.99 24.35
N ARG A 102 14.39 42.65 24.83
CA ARG A 102 15.61 43.43 24.51
C ARG A 102 15.97 43.34 23.02
N PHE A 103 15.84 42.14 22.44
CA PHE A 103 16.09 41.93 21.02
C PHE A 103 15.12 42.74 20.15
N ARG A 104 13.83 42.81 20.51
CA ARG A 104 12.85 43.66 19.81
C ARG A 104 13.20 45.13 19.89
N LYS A 105 13.51 45.66 21.08
CA LYS A 105 13.93 47.06 21.23
C LYS A 105 15.21 47.37 20.44
N ARG A 106 16.13 46.42 20.37
CA ARG A 106 17.35 46.55 19.58
C ARG A 106 17.06 46.53 18.08
N LEU A 107 16.21 45.62 17.61
CA LEU A 107 15.76 45.57 16.22
C LEU A 107 15.00 46.82 15.82
N GLU A 108 14.09 47.31 16.66
CA GLU A 108 13.37 48.57 16.45
C GLU A 108 14.36 49.72 16.34
N PHE A 109 15.32 49.82 17.27
CA PHE A 109 16.36 50.85 17.24
C PHE A 109 17.25 50.75 16.00
N GLU A 110 17.70 49.56 15.62
CA GLU A 110 18.48 49.32 14.41
C GLU A 110 17.67 49.64 13.14
N LEU A 111 16.36 49.35 13.11
CA LEU A 111 15.45 49.75 12.04
C LEU A 111 15.28 51.27 11.97
N PHE A 112 15.08 51.93 13.10
CA PHE A 112 14.98 53.39 13.14
C PHE A 112 16.29 54.05 12.71
N ILE A 113 17.45 53.54 13.12
CA ILE A 113 18.74 54.00 12.62
C ILE A 113 18.91 53.70 11.14
N LEU A 114 18.47 52.52 10.67
CA LEU A 114 18.56 52.16 9.27
C LEU A 114 17.68 53.06 8.40
N LEU A 115 16.49 53.47 8.86
CA LEU A 115 15.58 54.34 8.09
C LEU A 115 15.85 55.85 8.27
N LEU A 116 16.11 56.33 9.49
CA LEU A 116 16.30 57.75 9.81
C LEU A 116 17.77 58.16 9.91
N GLY A 117 18.69 57.20 10.01
CA GLY A 117 20.11 57.49 10.05
C GLY A 117 20.65 57.98 8.70
N PRO A 118 21.92 58.38 8.65
CA PRO A 118 22.53 58.98 7.46
C PRO A 118 22.50 58.05 6.23
N GLY A 119 22.42 56.73 6.42
CA GLY A 119 22.26 55.75 5.35
C GLY A 119 20.82 55.42 4.96
N GLY A 120 19.82 55.87 5.72
CA GLY A 120 18.42 55.51 5.49
C GLY A 120 17.79 56.20 4.29
N ASN A 121 18.23 57.42 4.01
CA ASN A 121 17.92 58.06 2.74
C ASN A 121 18.48 57.23 1.57
N THR A 122 19.69 56.68 1.70
CA THR A 122 20.29 55.80 0.69
C THR A 122 19.51 54.49 0.52
N VAL A 123 19.06 53.87 1.61
CA VAL A 123 18.23 52.65 1.56
C VAL A 123 16.87 52.93 0.92
N MET A 124 16.21 54.02 1.31
CA MET A 124 14.95 54.47 0.69
C MET A 124 15.15 54.80 -0.79
N LEU A 125 16.22 55.50 -1.17
CA LEU A 125 16.53 55.80 -2.57
C LEU A 125 16.81 54.53 -3.37
N MET A 126 17.50 53.55 -2.79
CA MET A 126 17.83 52.29 -3.45
C MET A 126 16.60 51.40 -3.61
N LEU A 127 15.68 51.39 -2.63
CA LEU A 127 14.44 50.62 -2.68
C LEU A 127 13.40 51.25 -3.61
N PHE A 128 13.24 52.58 -3.56
CA PHE A 128 12.36 53.36 -4.42
C PHE A 128 13.07 53.89 -5.67
N TRP A 129 14.25 53.34 -6.01
CA TRP A 129 14.95 53.77 -7.22
C TRP A 129 14.04 53.45 -8.42
N PRO A 130 13.71 54.42 -9.29
CA PRO A 130 12.92 54.18 -10.51
C PRO A 130 13.52 53.14 -11.48
N GLY A 131 14.73 52.65 -11.21
CA GLY A 131 15.49 51.69 -11.99
C GLY A 131 14.92 50.29 -11.84
N TRP A 132 14.26 49.98 -10.72
CA TRP A 132 13.49 48.74 -10.56
C TRP A 132 12.32 48.67 -11.53
N LEU A 133 11.63 49.80 -11.76
CA LEU A 133 10.55 49.89 -12.74
C LEU A 133 11.08 49.71 -14.17
N MET A 134 12.24 50.31 -14.48
CA MET A 134 12.90 50.09 -15.77
C MET A 134 13.36 48.64 -15.96
N LEU A 135 13.95 48.00 -14.95
CA LEU A 135 14.37 46.59 -15.00
C LEU A 135 13.16 45.66 -15.13
N ALA A 136 12.07 45.94 -14.42
CA ALA A 136 10.82 45.19 -14.54
C ALA A 136 10.19 45.35 -15.93
N ALA A 137 10.19 46.56 -16.49
CA ALA A 137 9.71 46.82 -17.85
C ALA A 137 10.58 46.14 -18.92
N LEU A 138 11.90 46.15 -18.76
CA LEU A 138 12.84 45.44 -19.64
C LEU A 138 12.66 43.93 -19.54
N GLY A 139 12.56 43.38 -18.32
CA GLY A 139 12.29 41.96 -18.12
C GLY A 139 10.95 41.55 -18.72
N TRP A 140 9.91 42.37 -18.56
CA TRP A 140 8.61 42.18 -19.19
C TRP A 140 8.69 42.22 -20.72
N GLY A 141 9.40 43.19 -21.28
CA GLY A 141 9.59 43.32 -22.73
C GLY A 141 10.36 42.13 -23.32
N VAL A 142 11.42 41.69 -22.65
CA VAL A 142 12.18 40.49 -23.06
C VAL A 142 11.29 39.26 -22.97
N TRP A 143 10.53 39.09 -21.88
CA TRP A 143 9.58 37.98 -21.74
C TRP A 143 8.56 37.93 -22.86
N GLN A 144 8.01 39.07 -23.28
CA GLN A 144 7.06 39.14 -24.40
C GLN A 144 7.70 38.83 -25.77
N LEU A 145 9.02 38.94 -25.89
CA LEU A 145 9.76 38.67 -27.13
C LEU A 145 10.35 37.26 -27.19
N THR A 146 10.59 36.62 -26.04
CA THR A 146 11.16 35.26 -25.95
C THR A 146 10.17 34.19 -25.50
N GLY A 147 8.96 34.58 -25.07
CA GLY A 147 7.79 33.70 -24.93
C GLY A 147 6.93 33.67 -26.18
#